data_AF-A0A966JQK3-F1
#
_entry.id   AF-A0A966JQK3-F1
#
_cell.length_a   1.000
_cell.length_b   1.000
_cell.length_c   1.000
_cell.angle_alpha   90.00
_cell.angle_beta   90.00
_cell.angle_gamma   90.00
#
_symmetry.space_group_name_H-M   'P 1'
#
loop_
_entity.id
_entity.type
_entity.pdbx_description
1 polymer ?
#
loop_
_entity_poly.entity_id
_entity_poly.type
_entity_poly.pdbx_seq_one_letter_code
_entity_poly.pdbx_strand_id
1 'polypeptide(L)'
;MRETIRAHATPAVLRLYDTIEAQRSHGGDGSNSTLIVLDDGEPEIVAATLAVVDRCALAHGAVRAPDERVDHWLAHRNDTSGLQALTKKGFVIDTMEVAAPWSKLTSVYTNVVAATSAVSGARSVSAHVSHSYLDGACIYFTFVGQLSSRDITDATTAEHERLYLAMWNAAQRAALTAGANLAHHHGVGLNRGRFMREAMGDAFNVVMALKQALDPRDIFNPGKLGLPTRRGAMPWSGSST
;
A
#
# COMPACT_ATOMS: atom_id res chain seq x y z
N MET A 1 -10.84 11.27 -9.64
CA MET A 1 -10.98 10.81 -8.23
C MET A 1 -11.15 11.96 -7.25
N ARG A 2 -10.15 12.83 -7.04
CA ARG A 2 -10.24 13.95 -6.07
C ARG A 2 -11.47 14.84 -6.29
N GLU A 3 -11.70 15.29 -7.51
CA GLU A 3 -12.86 16.14 -7.85
C GLU A 3 -14.19 15.42 -7.63
N THR A 4 -14.27 14.16 -8.04
CA THR A 4 -15.44 13.28 -7.83
C THR A 4 -15.85 13.23 -6.36
N ILE A 5 -14.90 12.94 -5.45
CA ILE A 5 -15.19 12.83 -4.02
C ILE A 5 -15.53 14.19 -3.40
N ARG A 6 -14.89 15.27 -3.86
CA ARG A 6 -15.21 16.64 -3.41
C ARG A 6 -16.56 17.15 -3.91
N ALA A 7 -17.08 16.56 -4.97
CA ALA A 7 -18.45 16.77 -5.44
C ALA A 7 -19.46 15.86 -4.71
N HIS A 8 -19.04 15.13 -3.67
CA HIS A 8 -19.85 14.18 -2.90
C HIS A 8 -20.39 13.00 -3.73
N ALA A 9 -19.80 12.71 -4.89
CA ALA A 9 -20.05 11.46 -5.60
C ALA A 9 -19.16 10.37 -5.01
N THR A 10 -19.72 9.57 -4.11
CA THR A 10 -19.01 8.52 -3.37
C THR A 10 -19.52 7.13 -3.78
N PRO A 11 -19.15 6.65 -4.99
CA PRO A 11 -19.59 5.33 -5.43
C PRO A 11 -18.98 4.25 -4.53
N ALA A 12 -19.63 3.09 -4.47
CA ALA A 12 -19.15 1.93 -3.69
C ALA A 12 -17.70 1.54 -4.00
N VAL A 13 -17.25 1.72 -5.25
CA VAL A 13 -15.88 1.50 -5.69
C VAL A 13 -15.40 2.68 -6.54
N LEU A 14 -14.24 3.22 -6.16
CA LEU A 14 -13.47 4.19 -6.95
C LEU A 14 -11.99 3.84 -6.80
N ARG A 15 -11.43 3.06 -7.73
CA ARG A 15 -10.05 2.56 -7.65
C ARG A 15 -9.25 2.86 -8.90
N LEU A 16 -8.09 3.47 -8.74
CA LEU A 16 -7.18 3.81 -9.84
C LEU A 16 -5.94 2.95 -9.79
N TYR A 17 -5.75 2.13 -10.82
CA TYR A 17 -4.60 1.26 -11.01
C TYR A 17 -3.57 1.95 -11.89
N ASP A 18 -2.30 1.88 -11.49
CA ASP A 18 -1.21 2.34 -12.37
C ASP A 18 -1.10 1.46 -13.62
N THR A 19 -0.21 1.84 -14.53
CA THR A 19 -0.04 1.16 -15.81
C THR A 19 0.36 -0.30 -15.67
N ILE A 20 1.17 -0.64 -14.66
CA ILE A 20 1.66 -2.00 -14.42
C ILE A 20 0.51 -2.90 -13.95
N GLU A 21 -0.29 -2.43 -12.98
CA GLU A 21 -1.44 -3.21 -12.49
C GLU A 21 -2.58 -3.25 -13.51
N ALA A 22 -2.79 -2.15 -14.25
CA ALA A 22 -3.75 -2.10 -15.35
C ALA A 22 -3.44 -3.13 -16.43
N GLN A 23 -2.17 -3.26 -16.83
CA GLN A 23 -1.72 -4.29 -17.78
C GLN A 23 -1.90 -5.69 -17.22
N ARG A 24 -1.52 -5.91 -15.97
CA ARG A 24 -1.53 -7.21 -15.32
C ARG A 24 -2.94 -7.78 -15.12
N SER A 25 -3.93 -6.93 -14.81
CA SER A 25 -5.20 -7.39 -14.24
C SER A 25 -6.46 -6.76 -14.85
N HIS A 26 -6.33 -5.73 -15.70
CA HIS A 26 -7.49 -4.94 -16.15
C HIS A 26 -7.49 -4.64 -17.66
N GLY A 27 -6.84 -5.50 -18.46
CA GLY A 27 -6.85 -5.40 -19.93
C GLY A 27 -6.17 -4.15 -20.48
N GLY A 28 -5.27 -3.53 -19.71
CA GLY A 28 -4.38 -2.48 -20.20
C GLY A 28 -3.26 -3.06 -21.07
N ASP A 29 -2.67 -2.22 -21.91
CA ASP A 29 -1.47 -2.53 -22.70
C ASP A 29 -0.17 -2.06 -22.01
N GLY A 30 -0.28 -1.53 -20.79
CA GLY A 30 0.84 -0.96 -20.04
C GLY A 30 1.12 0.52 -20.36
N SER A 31 0.32 1.16 -21.21
CA SER A 31 0.46 2.59 -21.52
C SER A 31 -0.47 3.48 -20.68
N ASN A 32 -1.61 2.95 -20.25
CA ASN A 32 -2.65 3.71 -19.56
C ASN A 32 -2.94 3.14 -18.16
N SER A 33 -3.25 4.05 -17.23
CA SER A 33 -3.85 3.71 -15.94
C SER A 33 -5.33 3.40 -16.10
N THR A 34 -5.90 2.57 -15.22
CA THR A 34 -7.32 2.18 -15.28
C THR A 34 -8.05 2.64 -14.03
N LEU A 35 -9.10 3.44 -14.19
CA LEU A 35 -10.05 3.79 -13.13
C LEU A 35 -11.24 2.82 -13.17
N ILE A 36 -11.39 1.99 -12.14
CA ILE A 36 -12.56 1.15 -11.94
C ILE A 36 -13.57 1.90 -11.07
N VAL A 37 -14.79 1.99 -11.58
CA VAL A 37 -15.94 2.61 -10.91
C VAL A 37 -17.07 1.58 -10.87
N LEU A 38 -17.63 1.37 -9.69
CA LEU A 38 -18.81 0.53 -9.49
C LEU A 38 -19.62 1.18 -8.38
N ASP A 39 -20.93 1.22 -8.55
CA ASP A 39 -21.85 1.66 -7.52
C ASP A 39 -23.05 0.71 -7.44
N ASP A 40 -23.70 0.67 -6.29
CA ASP A 40 -24.82 -0.22 -6.02
C ASP A 40 -25.81 0.46 -5.07
N GLY A 41 -27.11 0.31 -5.34
CA GLY A 41 -28.18 0.96 -4.58
C GLY A 41 -29.34 1.49 -5.44
N GLU A 42 -29.99 2.54 -4.95
CA GLU A 42 -31.15 3.17 -5.62
C GLU A 42 -30.77 3.69 -7.02
N PRO A 43 -31.45 3.28 -8.10
CA PRO A 43 -31.06 3.62 -9.48
C PRO A 43 -30.88 5.11 -9.74
N GLU A 44 -31.72 5.97 -9.16
CA GLU A 44 -31.62 7.43 -9.33
C GLU A 44 -30.35 7.99 -8.69
N ILE A 45 -29.96 7.46 -7.53
CA ILE A 45 -28.74 7.86 -6.81
C ILE A 45 -27.51 7.36 -7.57
N VAL A 46 -27.52 6.09 -7.99
CA VAL A 46 -26.43 5.49 -8.76
C VAL A 46 -26.21 6.26 -10.08
N ALA A 47 -27.28 6.54 -10.82
CA ALA A 47 -27.20 7.30 -12.07
C ALA A 47 -26.60 8.70 -11.85
N ALA A 48 -27.02 9.41 -10.80
CA ALA A 48 -26.49 10.73 -10.47
C ALA A 48 -25.01 10.67 -10.06
N THR A 49 -24.62 9.71 -9.21
CA THR A 49 -23.23 9.51 -8.77
C THR A 49 -22.33 9.22 -9.97
N LEU A 50 -22.71 8.25 -10.80
CA LEU A 50 -21.93 7.87 -11.98
C LEU A 50 -21.84 8.99 -13.01
N ALA A 51 -22.88 9.80 -13.20
CA ALA A 51 -22.83 10.98 -14.07
C ALA A 51 -21.79 12.02 -13.59
N VAL A 52 -21.67 12.24 -12.28
CA VAL A 52 -20.64 13.12 -11.71
C VAL A 52 -19.25 12.52 -11.90
N VAL A 53 -19.09 11.22 -11.63
CA VAL A 53 -17.80 10.51 -11.82
C VAL A 53 -17.34 10.62 -13.27
N ASP A 54 -18.23 10.32 -14.21
CA ASP A 54 -17.97 10.33 -15.65
C ASP A 54 -17.58 11.73 -16.15
N ARG A 55 -18.36 12.76 -15.77
CA ARG A 55 -18.03 14.16 -16.09
C ARG A 55 -16.63 14.55 -15.58
N CYS A 56 -16.30 14.20 -14.33
CA CYS A 56 -14.97 14.46 -13.78
C CYS A 56 -13.87 13.67 -14.51
N ALA A 57 -14.11 12.39 -14.83
CA ALA A 57 -13.12 11.57 -15.53
C ALA A 57 -12.82 12.11 -16.93
N LEU A 58 -13.85 12.44 -17.70
CA LEU A 58 -13.73 12.98 -19.06
C LEU A 58 -13.03 14.34 -19.07
N ALA A 59 -13.29 15.20 -18.08
CA ALA A 59 -12.60 16.49 -17.95
C ALA A 59 -11.07 16.35 -17.76
N HIS A 60 -10.61 15.20 -17.28
CA HIS A 60 -9.19 14.86 -17.11
C HIS A 60 -8.66 13.91 -18.21
N GLY A 61 -9.37 13.81 -19.34
CA GLY A 61 -8.91 13.06 -20.51
C GLY A 61 -9.07 11.54 -20.41
N ALA A 62 -9.87 11.04 -19.47
CA ALA A 62 -10.21 9.62 -19.44
C ALA A 62 -11.02 9.23 -20.69
N VAL A 63 -10.85 7.99 -21.12
CA VAL A 63 -11.66 7.38 -22.18
C VAL A 63 -12.48 6.26 -21.53
N ARG A 64 -13.77 6.19 -21.86
CA ARG A 64 -14.62 5.09 -21.38
C ARG A 64 -14.10 3.77 -21.92
N ALA A 65 -13.94 2.81 -21.02
CA ALA A 65 -13.62 1.44 -21.36
C ALA A 65 -14.88 0.57 -21.28
N PRO A 66 -14.87 -0.64 -21.89
CA PRO A 66 -16.01 -1.56 -21.79
C PRO A 66 -16.30 -1.99 -20.35
N ASP A 67 -17.58 -2.10 -20.01
CA ASP A 67 -18.06 -2.41 -18.65
C ASP A 67 -17.61 -3.81 -18.18
N GLU A 68 -17.31 -4.72 -19.12
CA GLU A 68 -16.81 -6.07 -18.83
C GLU A 68 -15.49 -6.05 -18.03
N ARG A 69 -14.75 -4.93 -18.06
CA ARG A 69 -13.57 -4.74 -17.19
C ARG A 69 -13.94 -4.64 -15.71
N VAL A 70 -15.08 -4.04 -15.40
CA VAL A 70 -15.63 -3.96 -14.04
C VAL A 70 -16.09 -5.34 -13.58
N ASP A 71 -16.78 -6.10 -14.44
CA ASP A 71 -17.20 -7.47 -14.15
C ASP A 71 -16.01 -8.39 -13.87
N HIS A 72 -14.99 -8.33 -14.75
CA HIS A 72 -13.75 -9.06 -14.55
C HIS A 72 -13.07 -8.65 -13.24
N TRP A 73 -13.00 -7.35 -12.95
CA TRP A 73 -12.45 -6.85 -11.69
C TRP A 73 -13.20 -7.42 -10.49
N LEU A 74 -14.53 -7.38 -10.50
CA LEU A 74 -15.37 -7.83 -9.38
C LEU A 74 -15.18 -9.33 -9.11
N ALA A 75 -15.09 -10.14 -10.17
CA ALA A 75 -14.88 -11.58 -10.09
C ALA A 75 -13.48 -11.97 -9.58
N HIS A 76 -12.44 -11.16 -9.85
CA HIS A 76 -11.04 -11.54 -9.59
C HIS A 76 -10.33 -10.71 -8.50
N ARG A 77 -10.95 -9.65 -7.95
CA ARG A 77 -10.29 -8.73 -7.01
C ARG A 77 -9.72 -9.38 -5.73
N ASN A 78 -10.20 -10.57 -5.38
CA ASN A 78 -9.73 -11.34 -4.22
C ASN A 78 -8.81 -12.52 -4.62
N ASP A 79 -8.54 -12.70 -5.90
CA ASP A 79 -7.64 -13.74 -6.39
C ASP A 79 -6.18 -13.33 -6.15
N THR A 80 -5.49 -14.11 -5.31
CA THR A 80 -4.07 -13.91 -4.98
C THR A 80 -3.17 -15.00 -5.55
N SER A 81 -3.70 -15.90 -6.38
CA SER A 81 -3.00 -17.06 -6.93
C SER A 81 -1.72 -16.68 -7.69
N GLY A 82 -1.73 -15.56 -8.43
CA GLY A 82 -0.55 -15.04 -9.14
C GLY A 82 0.60 -14.67 -8.19
N LEU A 83 0.30 -14.00 -7.07
CA LEU A 83 1.30 -13.66 -6.06
C LEU A 83 1.82 -14.90 -5.33
N GLN A 84 0.94 -15.87 -5.05
CA GLN A 84 1.34 -17.15 -4.46
C GLN A 84 2.27 -17.93 -5.39
N ALA A 85 1.98 -17.96 -6.70
CA ALA A 85 2.82 -18.62 -7.69
C ALA A 85 4.22 -17.99 -7.78
N LEU A 86 4.32 -16.66 -7.71
CA LEU A 86 5.60 -15.97 -7.68
C LEU A 86 6.35 -16.22 -6.36
N THR A 87 5.66 -16.24 -5.23
CA THR A 87 6.27 -16.58 -3.93
C THR A 87 6.86 -17.99 -3.96
N LYS A 88 6.13 -18.97 -4.52
CA LYS A 88 6.63 -20.34 -4.73
C LYS A 88 7.83 -20.42 -5.67
N LYS A 89 7.97 -19.47 -6.59
CA LYS A 89 9.16 -19.33 -7.46
C LYS A 89 10.32 -18.61 -6.77
N GLY A 90 10.23 -18.33 -5.46
CA GLY A 90 11.29 -17.72 -4.66
C GLY A 90 11.46 -16.22 -4.90
N PHE A 91 10.41 -15.51 -5.33
CA PHE A 91 10.42 -14.04 -5.36
C PHE A 91 10.08 -13.48 -3.98
N VAL A 92 10.73 -12.38 -3.61
CA VAL A 92 10.34 -11.57 -2.44
C VAL A 92 9.14 -10.74 -2.86
N ILE A 93 7.99 -10.90 -2.22
CA ILE A 93 6.78 -10.15 -2.56
C ILE A 93 6.12 -9.70 -1.28
N ASP A 94 5.77 -8.43 -1.22
CA ASP A 94 4.88 -7.92 -0.19
C ASP A 94 4.11 -6.72 -0.73
N THR A 95 3.17 -6.26 0.10
CA THR A 95 2.36 -5.10 -0.16
C THR A 95 2.44 -4.11 0.99
N MET A 96 2.46 -2.83 0.66
CA MET A 96 2.46 -1.75 1.63
C MET A 96 1.37 -0.77 1.27
N GLU A 97 0.62 -0.34 2.27
CA GLU A 97 -0.38 0.70 2.12
C GLU A 97 -0.06 1.89 3.02
N VAL A 98 -0.46 3.07 2.57
CA VAL A 98 -0.42 4.32 3.33
C VAL A 98 -1.57 5.21 2.86
N ALA A 99 -1.95 6.19 3.68
CA ALA A 99 -2.84 7.27 3.28
C ALA A 99 -2.11 8.61 3.30
N ALA A 100 -2.48 9.49 2.36
CA ALA A 100 -1.90 10.82 2.26
C ALA A 100 -2.96 11.84 1.80
N PRO A 101 -2.80 13.13 2.16
CA PRO A 101 -3.62 14.18 1.60
C PRO A 101 -3.50 14.24 0.08
N TRP A 102 -4.55 14.70 -0.60
CA TRP A 102 -4.57 14.79 -2.06
C TRP A 102 -3.39 15.59 -2.63
N SER A 103 -2.92 16.63 -1.92
CA SER A 103 -1.79 17.47 -2.32
C SER A 103 -0.43 16.77 -2.25
N LYS A 104 -0.35 15.60 -1.60
CA LYS A 104 0.89 14.81 -1.41
C LYS A 104 0.85 13.48 -2.14
N LEU A 105 -0.32 13.01 -2.57
CA LEU A 105 -0.50 11.66 -3.11
C LEU A 105 0.42 11.35 -4.30
N THR A 106 0.58 12.29 -5.24
CA THR A 106 1.49 12.14 -6.38
C THR A 106 2.95 12.03 -5.93
N SER A 107 3.41 12.89 -5.01
CA SER A 107 4.78 12.80 -4.48
C SER A 107 5.02 11.50 -3.71
N VAL A 108 4.01 11.02 -2.97
CA VAL A 108 4.09 9.73 -2.27
C VAL A 108 4.26 8.60 -3.27
N TYR A 109 3.43 8.54 -4.31
CA TYR A 109 3.56 7.55 -5.38
C TYR A 109 4.96 7.57 -6.01
N THR A 110 5.38 8.73 -6.54
CA THR A 110 6.65 8.86 -7.26
C THR A 110 7.84 8.52 -6.37
N ASN A 111 7.88 9.01 -5.13
CA ASN A 111 9.01 8.80 -4.24
C ASN A 111 9.11 7.34 -3.77
N VAL A 112 7.98 6.71 -3.44
CA VAL A 112 7.96 5.30 -3.01
C VAL A 112 8.37 4.38 -4.15
N VAL A 113 7.83 4.60 -5.36
CA VAL A 113 8.22 3.81 -6.54
C VAL A 113 9.70 3.98 -6.84
N ALA A 114 10.22 5.21 -6.86
CA ALA A 114 11.62 5.48 -7.14
C ALA A 114 12.56 4.88 -6.08
N ALA A 115 12.29 5.10 -4.80
CA ALA A 115 13.14 4.62 -3.71
C ALA A 115 13.16 3.09 -3.64
N THR A 116 12.00 2.44 -3.80
CA THR A 116 11.89 0.98 -3.72
C THR A 116 12.50 0.32 -4.95
N SER A 117 12.34 0.90 -6.14
CA SER A 117 12.94 0.39 -7.38
C SER A 117 14.46 0.53 -7.42
N ALA A 118 15.02 1.48 -6.67
CA ALA A 118 16.47 1.67 -6.54
C ALA A 118 17.16 0.63 -5.63
N VAL A 119 16.39 -0.18 -4.90
CA VAL A 119 16.95 -1.26 -4.06
C VAL A 119 17.54 -2.35 -4.96
N SER A 120 18.80 -2.72 -4.73
CA SER A 120 19.44 -3.83 -5.45
C SER A 120 18.63 -5.12 -5.28
N GLY A 121 18.23 -5.73 -6.40
CA GLY A 121 17.35 -6.91 -6.42
C GLY A 121 15.86 -6.58 -6.55
N ALA A 122 15.45 -5.30 -6.52
CA ALA A 122 14.09 -4.90 -6.89
C ALA A 122 13.83 -5.21 -8.38
N ARG A 123 12.65 -5.78 -8.67
CA ARG A 123 12.24 -6.17 -10.01
C ARG A 123 11.07 -5.36 -10.53
N SER A 124 10.07 -5.11 -9.69
CA SER A 124 8.93 -4.27 -10.06
C SER A 124 8.28 -3.67 -8.82
N VAL A 125 7.79 -2.44 -8.97
CA VAL A 125 6.99 -1.74 -7.96
C VAL A 125 5.78 -1.17 -8.69
N SER A 126 4.59 -1.49 -8.21
CA SER A 126 3.33 -1.00 -8.76
C SER A 126 2.43 -0.48 -7.65
N ALA A 127 1.42 0.30 -7.99
CA ALA A 127 0.46 0.78 -7.01
C ALA A 127 -0.95 0.97 -7.58
N HIS A 128 -1.91 1.04 -6.67
CA HIS A 128 -3.25 1.53 -6.94
C HIS A 128 -3.79 2.38 -5.79
N VAL A 129 -4.66 3.34 -6.11
CA VAL A 129 -5.45 4.06 -5.12
C VAL A 129 -6.66 3.19 -4.77
N SER A 130 -6.76 2.76 -3.52
CA SER A 130 -7.76 1.78 -3.06
C SER A 130 -9.00 2.41 -2.42
N HIS A 131 -8.81 3.54 -1.74
CA HIS A 131 -9.86 4.29 -1.03
C HIS A 131 -9.65 5.78 -1.25
N SER A 132 -10.74 6.53 -1.27
CA SER A 132 -10.73 7.98 -1.46
C SER A 132 -11.59 8.67 -0.40
N TYR A 133 -11.11 9.80 0.09
CA TYR A 133 -11.72 10.62 1.14
C TYR A 133 -11.77 12.09 0.69
N LEU A 134 -12.47 12.94 1.44
CA LEU A 134 -12.59 14.38 1.12
C LEU A 134 -11.22 15.08 1.06
N ASP A 135 -10.32 14.71 1.97
CA ASP A 135 -9.01 15.33 2.18
C ASP A 135 -7.83 14.51 1.65
N GLY A 136 -7.99 13.21 1.43
CA GLY A 136 -6.92 12.34 0.93
C GLY A 136 -7.38 11.02 0.34
N ALA A 137 -6.43 10.10 0.19
CA ALA A 137 -6.68 8.77 -0.35
C ALA A 137 -5.69 7.75 0.24
N CYS A 138 -6.10 6.49 0.23
CA CYS A 138 -5.22 5.36 0.49
C CYS A 138 -4.59 4.89 -0.83
N ILE A 139 -3.26 4.79 -0.84
CA ILE A 139 -2.49 4.20 -1.94
C ILE A 139 -1.83 2.90 -1.46
N TYR A 140 -1.93 1.89 -2.30
CA TYR A 140 -1.53 0.52 -2.02
C TYR A 140 -0.45 0.12 -3.02
N PHE A 141 0.73 -0.21 -2.53
CA PHE A 141 1.90 -0.59 -3.31
C PHE A 141 2.09 -2.11 -3.26
N THR A 142 2.47 -2.68 -4.39
CA THR A 142 2.99 -4.05 -4.51
C THR A 142 4.44 -3.95 -4.95
N PHE A 143 5.35 -4.62 -4.25
CA PHE A 143 6.75 -4.66 -4.68
C PHE A 143 7.27 -6.11 -4.77
N VAL A 144 8.10 -6.35 -5.77
CA VAL A 144 8.67 -7.65 -6.11
C VAL A 144 10.18 -7.53 -6.16
N GLY A 145 10.86 -8.39 -5.41
CA GLY A 145 12.31 -8.57 -5.41
C GLY A 145 12.71 -9.94 -5.94
N GLN A 146 13.91 -10.02 -6.51
CA GLN A 146 14.50 -11.23 -7.07
C GLN A 146 15.84 -11.53 -6.40
N LEU A 147 16.00 -12.77 -5.95
CA LEU A 147 17.23 -13.29 -5.36
C LEU A 147 18.23 -13.72 -6.43
N SER A 148 19.50 -13.85 -6.01
CA SER A 148 20.61 -14.34 -6.83
C SER A 148 20.44 -15.80 -7.30
N SER A 149 19.82 -16.65 -6.48
CA SER A 149 19.46 -18.04 -6.80
C SER A 149 18.06 -18.38 -6.29
N ARG A 150 17.45 -19.42 -6.87
CA ARG A 150 16.17 -19.99 -6.43
C ARG A 150 16.32 -21.13 -5.42
N ASP A 151 17.54 -21.62 -5.22
CA ASP A 151 17.81 -22.68 -4.25
C ASP A 151 17.57 -22.18 -2.82
N ILE A 152 16.93 -22.99 -1.98
CA ILE A 152 16.71 -22.67 -0.57
C ILE A 152 17.95 -23.10 0.21
N THR A 153 18.77 -22.12 0.59
CA THR A 153 20.00 -22.28 1.36
C THR A 153 20.05 -21.22 2.46
N ASP A 154 20.95 -21.35 3.43
CA ASP A 154 21.15 -20.31 4.44
C ASP A 154 21.53 -18.96 3.80
N ALA A 155 22.34 -18.98 2.74
CA ALA A 155 22.77 -17.79 2.02
C ALA A 155 21.60 -17.05 1.33
N THR A 156 20.74 -17.79 0.62
CA THR A 156 19.57 -17.22 -0.07
C THR A 156 18.45 -16.85 0.90
N THR A 157 18.33 -17.53 2.04
CA THR A 157 17.42 -17.14 3.13
C THR A 157 17.84 -15.80 3.74
N ALA A 158 19.14 -15.64 4.02
CA ALA A 158 19.67 -14.37 4.51
C ALA A 158 19.58 -13.25 3.45
N GLU A 159 19.76 -13.57 2.16
CA GLU A 159 19.54 -12.63 1.05
C GLU A 159 18.08 -12.18 0.98
N HIS A 160 17.13 -13.12 1.09
CA HIS A 160 15.71 -12.84 1.12
C HIS A 160 15.36 -11.85 2.24
N GLU A 161 15.79 -12.11 3.47
CA GLU A 161 15.53 -11.21 4.58
C GLU A 161 16.15 -9.82 4.37
N ARG A 162 17.41 -9.74 3.91
CA ARG A 162 18.05 -8.45 3.60
C ARG A 162 17.30 -7.67 2.53
N LEU A 163 16.89 -8.32 1.45
CA LEU A 163 16.14 -7.69 0.36
C LEU A 163 14.76 -7.24 0.83
N TYR A 164 14.03 -8.09 1.55
CA TYR A 164 12.72 -7.76 2.12
C TYR A 164 12.79 -6.51 3.01
N LEU A 165 13.77 -6.46 3.92
CA LEU A 165 13.96 -5.32 4.81
C LEU A 165 14.38 -4.07 4.06
N ALA A 166 15.28 -4.17 3.08
CA ALA A 166 15.72 -3.04 2.28
C ALA A 166 14.54 -2.42 1.50
N MET A 167 13.70 -3.24 0.87
CA MET A 167 12.52 -2.79 0.14
C MET A 167 11.50 -2.11 1.07
N TRP A 168 11.16 -2.72 2.21
CA TRP A 168 10.26 -2.10 3.19
C TRP A 168 10.81 -0.79 3.76
N ASN A 169 12.12 -0.74 4.07
CA ASN A 169 12.75 0.47 4.59
C ASN A 169 12.73 1.62 3.57
N ALA A 170 13.05 1.32 2.30
CA ALA A 170 12.99 2.29 1.23
C ALA A 170 11.55 2.81 1.02
N ALA A 171 10.59 1.89 0.92
CA ALA A 171 9.20 2.22 0.68
C ALA A 171 8.59 3.06 1.82
N GLN A 172 8.69 2.58 3.07
CA GLN A 172 8.02 3.23 4.20
C GLN A 172 8.63 4.60 4.52
N ARG A 173 9.96 4.74 4.47
CA ARG A 173 10.62 6.03 4.74
C ARG A 173 10.37 7.04 3.63
N ALA A 174 10.32 6.61 2.37
CA ALA A 174 9.96 7.48 1.26
C ALA A 174 8.50 7.98 1.42
N ALA A 175 7.59 7.10 1.86
CA ALA A 175 6.20 7.47 2.12
C ALA A 175 6.09 8.51 3.26
N LEU A 176 6.72 8.25 4.41
CA LEU A 176 6.72 9.18 5.55
C LEU A 176 7.34 10.53 5.18
N THR A 177 8.49 10.52 4.51
CA THR A 177 9.17 11.75 4.04
C THR A 177 8.31 12.55 3.05
N ALA A 178 7.54 11.88 2.20
CA ALA A 178 6.62 12.52 1.27
C ALA A 178 5.31 13.02 1.93
N GLY A 179 5.12 12.77 3.23
CA GLY A 179 3.95 13.24 3.99
C GLY A 179 2.77 12.26 4.01
N ALA A 180 3.01 10.97 3.78
CA ALA A 180 2.02 9.93 4.06
C ALA A 180 2.03 9.53 5.54
N ASN A 181 0.96 8.88 5.99
CA ASN A 181 0.92 8.24 7.30
C ASN A 181 1.73 6.92 7.33
N LEU A 182 1.81 6.28 8.50
CA LEU A 182 2.52 5.01 8.65
C LEU A 182 1.74 3.82 8.04
N ALA A 183 0.43 3.79 8.26
CA ALA A 183 -0.47 2.75 7.77
C ALA A 183 -1.90 3.30 7.71
N HIS A 184 -2.65 2.88 6.69
CA HIS A 184 -4.09 3.04 6.54
C HIS A 184 -4.88 1.95 7.28
N HIS A 185 -4.59 0.65 7.01
CA HIS A 185 -5.47 -0.42 7.52
C HIS A 185 -4.80 -1.74 7.92
N HIS A 186 -3.60 -2.08 7.44
CA HIS A 186 -2.94 -3.32 7.92
C HIS A 186 -2.39 -3.20 9.34
N GLY A 187 -2.28 -1.97 9.85
CA GLY A 187 -1.69 -1.68 11.15
C GLY A 187 -0.16 -1.77 11.13
N VAL A 188 0.44 -1.83 12.32
CA VAL A 188 1.88 -1.67 12.49
C VAL A 188 2.59 -2.99 12.76
N GLY A 189 2.09 -3.76 13.74
CA GLY A 189 2.65 -5.06 14.10
C GLY A 189 4.14 -5.02 14.47
N LEU A 190 4.88 -6.05 14.08
CA LEU A 190 6.34 -6.12 14.23
C LEU A 190 7.05 -5.38 13.09
N ASN A 191 6.60 -5.62 11.86
CA ASN A 191 7.25 -5.09 10.66
C ASN A 191 7.36 -3.57 10.70
N ARG A 192 6.25 -2.83 10.85
CA ARG A 192 6.31 -1.37 10.85
C ARG A 192 6.69 -0.77 12.21
N GLY A 193 6.88 -1.58 13.25
CA GLY A 193 7.21 -1.11 14.59
C GLY A 193 8.45 -0.21 14.60
N ARG A 194 9.45 -0.54 13.77
CA ARG A 194 10.69 0.24 13.63
C ARG A 194 10.51 1.67 13.11
N PHE A 195 9.36 2.00 12.51
CA PHE A 195 9.07 3.35 12.00
C PHE A 195 8.12 4.14 12.89
N MET A 196 7.62 3.56 14.00
CA MET A 196 6.63 4.21 14.86
C MET A 196 7.15 5.51 15.47
N ARG A 197 8.40 5.52 15.93
CA ARG A 197 9.03 6.74 16.46
C ARG A 197 9.24 7.78 15.35
N GLU A 198 9.64 7.35 14.16
CA GLU A 198 9.76 8.25 12.99
C GLU A 198 8.40 8.88 12.64
N ALA A 199 7.31 8.10 12.69
CA ALA A 199 5.96 8.54 12.32
C ALA A 199 5.26 9.40 13.37
N MET A 200 5.45 9.11 14.67
CA MET A 200 4.76 9.80 15.76
C MET A 200 5.60 10.89 16.43
N GLY A 201 6.92 10.89 16.23
CA GLY A 201 7.84 11.73 16.99
C GLY A 201 7.70 11.50 18.49
N ASP A 202 7.69 12.59 19.26
CA ASP A 202 7.61 12.53 20.73
C ASP A 202 6.29 11.96 21.26
N ALA A 203 5.21 11.98 20.47
CA ALA A 203 3.94 11.38 20.85
C ALA A 203 4.06 9.86 21.07
N PHE A 204 5.08 9.22 20.49
CA PHE A 204 5.37 7.81 20.76
C PHE A 204 5.64 7.53 22.24
N ASN A 205 6.19 8.50 22.98
CA ASN A 205 6.45 8.37 24.42
C ASN A 205 5.16 8.23 25.23
N VAL A 206 4.05 8.82 24.77
CA VAL A 206 2.73 8.66 25.40
C VAL A 206 2.21 7.23 25.22
N VAL A 207 2.38 6.64 24.03
CA VAL A 207 1.99 5.25 23.76
C VAL A 207 2.81 4.28 24.63
N MET A 208 4.12 4.53 24.78
CA MET A 208 4.97 3.75 25.69
C MET A 208 4.52 3.86 27.14
N ALA A 209 4.22 5.06 27.64
CA ALA A 209 3.75 5.27 29.00
C ALA A 209 2.42 4.55 29.26
N LEU A 210 1.48 4.61 28.30
CA LEU A 210 0.21 3.90 28.38
C LEU A 210 0.41 2.38 28.45
N LYS A 211 1.29 1.83 27.60
CA LYS A 211 1.63 0.40 27.62
C LYS A 211 2.21 -0.02 28.97
N GLN A 212 3.12 0.77 29.54
CA GLN A 212 3.74 0.47 30.82
C GLN A 212 2.75 0.53 31.99
N ALA A 213 1.82 1.49 31.97
CA ALA A 213 0.80 1.63 33.00
C ALA A 213 -0.23 0.48 32.95
N LEU A 214 -0.67 0.09 31.75
CA LEU A 214 -1.71 -0.94 31.58
C LEU A 214 -1.17 -2.37 31.59
N ASP A 215 0.09 -2.57 31.20
CA ASP A 215 0.73 -3.89 31.13
C ASP A 215 2.17 -3.87 31.67
N PRO A 216 2.35 -3.62 32.98
CA PRO A 216 3.68 -3.52 33.61
C PRO A 216 4.48 -4.83 33.60
N ARG A 217 3.80 -5.96 33.33
CA ARG A 217 4.40 -7.30 33.24
C ARG A 217 4.68 -7.74 31.80
N ASP A 218 4.40 -6.88 30.81
CA ASP A 218 4.68 -7.12 29.40
C ASP A 218 4.16 -8.50 28.92
N ILE A 219 2.85 -8.68 29.06
CA ILE A 219 2.11 -9.92 28.73
C ILE A 219 1.45 -9.80 27.36
N PHE A 220 0.89 -8.63 27.02
CA PHE A 220 0.06 -8.46 25.83
C PHE A 220 0.86 -8.03 24.61
N ASN A 221 1.10 -8.97 23.69
CA ASN A 221 1.81 -8.75 22.43
C ASN A 221 3.14 -7.96 22.58
N PRO A 222 4.10 -8.49 23.34
CA PRO A 222 5.37 -7.80 23.64
C PRO A 222 6.09 -7.36 22.36
N GLY A 223 6.52 -6.10 22.33
CA GLY A 223 7.33 -5.57 21.23
C GLY A 223 6.59 -5.11 19.97
N LYS A 224 5.30 -5.45 19.80
CA LYS A 224 4.52 -4.89 18.70
C LYS A 224 4.43 -3.37 18.82
N LEU A 225 4.19 -2.69 17.70
CA LEU A 225 4.18 -1.23 17.60
C LEU A 225 5.54 -0.59 17.91
N GLY A 226 6.64 -1.35 17.85
CA GLY A 226 7.98 -0.85 18.18
C GLY A 226 8.15 -0.50 19.65
N LEU A 227 7.25 -0.97 20.52
CA LEU A 227 7.30 -0.71 21.95
C LEU A 227 8.45 -1.50 22.60
N PRO A 228 9.12 -0.95 23.63
CA PRO A 228 10.11 -1.69 24.39
C PRO A 228 9.50 -2.96 25.01
N THR A 229 10.26 -4.04 25.02
CA THR A 229 9.85 -5.35 25.55
C THR A 229 10.92 -5.94 26.45
N ARG A 230 10.51 -6.71 27.47
CA ARG A 230 11.41 -7.49 28.32
C ARG A 230 11.57 -8.94 27.83
N ARG A 231 10.90 -9.30 26.74
CA ARG A 231 10.83 -10.67 26.21
C ARG A 231 11.93 -11.03 25.21
N GLY A 232 12.94 -10.17 25.05
CA GLY A 232 14.10 -10.41 24.20
C GLY A 232 14.26 -9.37 23.09
N ALA A 233 15.17 -9.67 22.16
CA ALA A 233 15.45 -8.79 21.03
C ALA A 233 14.29 -8.79 20.03
N MET A 234 14.01 -7.62 19.47
CA MET A 234 12.97 -7.47 18.47
C MET A 234 13.49 -7.79 17.07
N PRO A 235 12.83 -8.70 16.33
CA PRO A 235 13.16 -8.92 14.94
C PRO A 235 12.95 -7.61 14.18
N TRP A 236 13.90 -7.30 13.29
CA TRP A 236 13.86 -6.10 12.45
C TRP A 236 13.82 -4.78 13.25
N SER A 237 14.31 -4.78 14.49
CA SER A 237 14.67 -3.52 15.14
C SER A 237 15.66 -2.81 14.22
N GLY A 238 15.27 -1.68 13.64
CA GLY A 238 16.19 -0.88 12.83
C GLY A 238 17.45 -0.66 13.65
N SER A 239 18.64 -0.79 13.04
CA SER A 239 19.88 -0.43 13.69
C SER A 239 19.73 0.98 14.24
N SER A 240 19.61 1.09 15.56
CA SER A 240 19.67 2.35 16.28
C SER A 240 21.07 2.91 16.05
N THR A 241 21.18 3.79 15.06
CA THR A 241 22.27 4.77 15.01
C THR A 241 21.89 5.93 15.90
#